data_AF-A0A4Q4PWK7-F1
#
_entry.id   AF-A0A4Q4PWK7-F1
#
_cell.length_a   1.000
_cell.length_b   1.000
_cell.length_c   1.000
_cell.angle_alpha   90.00
_cell.angle_beta   90.00
_cell.angle_gamma   90.00
#
_symmetry.space_group_name_H-M   'P 1'
#
loop_
_entity.id
_entity.type
_entity.pdbx_description
1 polymer ?
#
loop_
_entity_poly.entity_id
_entity_poly.type
_entity_poly.pdbx_seq_one_letter_code
_entity_poly.pdbx_strand_id
1 'polypeptide(L)'
;MVNVVMGEFVRLLGSVGTEGFSDSYMSAVSTTATFSLYFVYIGIVRLASIYLYGSLMTYVAYHLVRAIQHDYLQAALRQEVGFHDQGVSGSISTQATENGLMIQSGISEKLGLVVQSITTFVAAFVIAFVAQWKLTLILVCIIPASILLVRGGGTYDTINNREVFKVYSDAASYAENILSAMRSVKAFNLQSRTLARYKSYLDMASKLGNERSKTSGIIFGGQYFVVFAGMGLAFWQGFSMISRGEADLG
;
A
#
# COMPACT_ATOMS: atom_id res chain seq x y z
N MET A 1 -17.71 1.33 -12.64
CA MET A 1 -18.84 0.55 -13.18
C MET A 1 -19.48 -0.36 -12.15
N VAL A 2 -18.78 -1.26 -11.46
CA VAL A 2 -19.37 -2.08 -10.37
C VAL A 2 -20.07 -1.22 -9.29
N ASN A 3 -19.46 -0.13 -8.86
CA ASN A 3 -20.09 0.77 -7.87
C ASN A 3 -21.36 1.47 -8.39
N VAL A 4 -21.47 1.69 -9.71
CA VAL A 4 -22.65 2.34 -10.33
C VAL A 4 -23.80 1.34 -10.42
N VAL A 5 -23.51 0.11 -10.86
CA VAL A 5 -24.50 -0.98 -10.90
C VAL A 5 -24.93 -1.39 -9.49
N MET A 6 -24.02 -1.34 -8.51
CA MET A 6 -24.37 -1.53 -7.10
C MET A 6 -25.21 -0.38 -6.56
N GLY A 7 -24.92 0.85 -6.98
CA GLY A 7 -25.76 2.01 -6.68
C GLY A 7 -27.19 1.79 -7.18
N GLU A 8 -27.37 1.42 -8.45
CA GLU A 8 -28.70 1.13 -9.02
C GLU A 8 -29.39 -0.07 -8.38
N PHE A 9 -28.64 -1.11 -8.02
CA PHE A 9 -29.19 -2.27 -7.31
C PHE A 9 -29.66 -1.90 -5.90
N VAL A 10 -28.91 -1.08 -5.18
CA VAL A 10 -29.31 -0.55 -3.87
C VAL A 10 -30.51 0.39 -4.01
N ARG A 11 -30.60 1.20 -5.09
CA ARG A 11 -31.79 2.03 -5.39
C ARG A 11 -33.06 1.18 -5.49
N LEU A 12 -32.99 0.07 -6.22
CA LEU A 12 -34.13 -0.84 -6.38
C LEU A 12 -34.51 -1.57 -5.08
N LEU A 13 -33.53 -1.99 -4.28
CA LEU A 13 -33.83 -2.55 -2.96
C LEU A 13 -34.43 -1.50 -2.00
N GLY A 14 -33.98 -0.24 -2.10
CA GLY A 14 -34.53 0.88 -1.34
C GLY A 14 -35.99 1.18 -1.67
N SER A 15 -36.36 1.16 -2.96
CA SER A 15 -37.76 1.38 -3.40
C SER A 15 -38.68 0.23 -2.99
N VAL A 16 -38.18 -1.01 -2.95
CA VAL A 16 -38.92 -2.19 -2.45
C VAL A 16 -39.21 -2.09 -0.93
N GLY A 17 -38.37 -1.35 -0.19
CA GLY A 17 -38.56 -1.10 1.25
C GLY A 17 -39.58 0.00 1.58
N THR A 18 -39.92 0.86 0.62
CA THR A 18 -40.85 2.00 0.82
C THR A 18 -42.26 1.75 0.28
N GLU A 19 -42.41 0.93 -0.77
CA GLU A 19 -43.70 0.56 -1.35
C GLU A 19 -44.04 -0.89 -1.00
N GLY A 20 -44.89 -1.13 -0.01
CA GLY A 20 -45.23 -2.48 0.50
C GLY A 20 -45.85 -3.46 -0.51
N PHE A 21 -45.81 -4.76 -0.18
CA PHE A 21 -46.16 -5.94 -1.01
C PHE A 21 -47.45 -5.80 -1.84
N SER A 22 -47.31 -5.37 -3.10
CA SER A 22 -48.37 -5.26 -4.13
C SER A 22 -47.86 -5.78 -5.49
N ASP A 23 -48.69 -5.84 -6.54
CA ASP A 23 -48.36 -6.41 -7.87
C ASP A 23 -47.07 -5.85 -8.54
N SER A 24 -46.58 -4.70 -8.06
CA SER A 24 -45.27 -4.11 -8.41
C SER A 24 -44.06 -5.00 -8.04
N TYR A 25 -44.22 -5.97 -7.14
CA TYR A 25 -43.12 -6.83 -6.65
C TYR A 25 -42.62 -7.80 -7.70
N MET A 26 -43.50 -8.36 -8.55
CA MET A 26 -43.10 -9.27 -9.62
C MET A 26 -42.27 -8.52 -10.69
N SER A 27 -42.64 -7.26 -10.97
CA SER A 27 -41.91 -6.32 -11.83
C SER A 27 -40.54 -5.96 -11.21
N ALA A 28 -40.51 -5.61 -9.91
CA ALA A 28 -39.28 -5.30 -9.19
C ALA A 28 -38.32 -6.50 -9.12
N VAL A 29 -38.84 -7.72 -8.93
CA VAL A 29 -38.04 -8.96 -8.94
C VAL A 29 -37.46 -9.25 -10.33
N SER A 30 -38.23 -9.05 -11.41
CA SER A 30 -37.73 -9.22 -12.78
C SER A 30 -36.65 -8.19 -13.16
N THR A 31 -36.81 -6.96 -12.67
CA THR A 31 -35.83 -5.88 -12.82
C THR A 31 -34.55 -6.20 -12.03
N THR A 32 -34.69 -6.64 -10.78
CA THR A 32 -33.59 -7.07 -9.90
C THR A 32 -32.82 -8.27 -10.48
N ALA A 33 -33.53 -9.22 -11.11
CA ALA A 33 -32.92 -10.36 -11.81
C ALA A 33 -32.05 -9.91 -13.00
N THR A 34 -32.48 -8.86 -13.71
CA THR A 34 -31.72 -8.27 -14.82
C THR A 34 -30.45 -7.58 -14.34
N PHE A 35 -30.51 -6.81 -13.24
CA PHE A 35 -29.31 -6.20 -12.63
C PHE A 35 -28.34 -7.23 -12.07
N SER A 36 -28.85 -8.32 -11.47
CA SER A 36 -28.05 -9.46 -11.02
C SER A 36 -27.29 -10.11 -12.19
N LEU A 37 -27.93 -10.26 -13.36
CA LEU A 37 -27.25 -10.73 -14.58
C LEU A 37 -26.13 -9.78 -15.03
N TYR A 38 -26.34 -8.46 -14.99
CA TYR A 38 -25.29 -7.49 -15.29
C TYR A 38 -24.07 -7.61 -14.35
N PHE A 39 -24.28 -7.89 -13.07
CA PHE A 39 -23.18 -8.17 -12.13
C PHE A 39 -22.37 -9.40 -12.53
N VAL A 40 -23.03 -10.47 -12.97
CA VAL A 40 -22.36 -11.68 -13.44
C VAL A 40 -21.53 -11.38 -14.69
N TYR A 41 -22.09 -10.69 -15.69
CA TYR A 41 -21.34 -10.30 -16.89
C TYR A 41 -20.13 -9.42 -16.58
N ILE A 42 -20.29 -8.41 -15.72
CA ILE A 42 -19.17 -7.56 -15.28
C ILE A 42 -18.12 -8.39 -14.54
N GLY A 43 -18.55 -9.36 -13.71
CA GLY A 43 -17.65 -10.29 -13.03
C GLY A 43 -16.80 -11.12 -13.99
N ILE A 44 -17.42 -11.69 -15.03
CA ILE A 44 -16.73 -12.47 -16.06
C ILE A 44 -15.73 -11.60 -16.83
N VAL A 45 -16.16 -10.42 -17.29
CA VAL A 45 -15.29 -9.48 -18.01
C VAL A 45 -14.12 -9.03 -17.14
N ARG A 46 -14.39 -8.74 -15.85
CA ARG A 46 -13.35 -8.34 -14.89
C ARG A 46 -12.35 -9.46 -14.64
N LEU A 47 -12.81 -10.70 -14.48
CA LEU A 47 -11.96 -11.87 -14.29
C LEU A 47 -11.05 -12.05 -15.52
N ALA A 48 -11.62 -12.05 -16.72
CA ALA A 48 -10.87 -12.16 -17.96
C ALA A 48 -9.84 -11.01 -18.11
N SER A 49 -10.25 -9.77 -17.80
CA SER A 49 -9.37 -8.61 -17.90
C SER A 49 -8.20 -8.66 -16.92
N ILE A 50 -8.44 -9.04 -15.65
CA ILE A 50 -7.38 -9.16 -14.64
C ILE A 50 -6.42 -10.30 -15.00
N TYR A 51 -6.95 -11.42 -15.49
CA TYR A 51 -6.12 -12.55 -15.91
C TYR A 51 -5.21 -12.17 -17.08
N LEU A 52 -5.77 -11.59 -18.15
CA LEU A 52 -5.01 -11.12 -19.30
C LEU A 52 -3.95 -10.10 -18.88
N TYR A 53 -4.36 -9.08 -18.14
CA TYR A 53 -3.48 -8.04 -17.63
C TYR A 53 -2.30 -8.60 -16.82
N GLY A 54 -2.58 -9.47 -15.85
CA GLY A 54 -1.56 -10.08 -14.99
C GLY A 54 -0.60 -10.97 -15.78
N SER A 55 -1.11 -11.78 -16.71
CA SER A 55 -0.29 -12.63 -17.57
C SER A 55 0.61 -11.81 -18.50
N LEU A 56 0.09 -10.77 -19.14
CA LEU A 56 0.86 -9.90 -20.03
C LEU A 56 1.97 -9.15 -19.28
N MET A 57 1.65 -8.56 -18.11
CA MET A 57 2.65 -7.86 -17.30
C MET A 57 3.76 -8.80 -16.82
N THR A 58 3.40 -10.00 -16.40
CA THR A 58 4.37 -11.02 -15.99
C THR A 58 5.26 -11.43 -17.15
N TYR A 59 4.70 -11.63 -18.35
CA TYR A 59 5.45 -11.98 -19.55
C TYR A 59 6.46 -10.90 -19.95
N VAL A 60 6.03 -9.63 -19.94
CA VAL A 60 6.93 -8.49 -20.23
C VAL A 60 8.03 -8.37 -19.18
N ALA A 61 7.70 -8.53 -17.90
CA ALA A 61 8.68 -8.50 -16.82
C ALA A 61 9.75 -9.59 -16.99
N TYR A 62 9.36 -10.82 -17.32
CA TYR A 62 10.31 -11.90 -17.59
C TYR A 62 11.25 -11.59 -18.76
N HIS A 63 10.73 -11.03 -19.86
CA HIS A 63 11.55 -10.67 -21.03
C HIS A 63 12.56 -9.58 -20.69
N LEU A 64 12.12 -8.53 -19.99
CA LEU A 64 12.96 -7.41 -19.61
C LEU A 64 14.05 -7.84 -18.62
N VAL A 65 13.70 -8.64 -17.61
CA VAL A 65 14.66 -9.16 -16.63
C VAL A 65 15.69 -10.05 -17.30
N ARG A 66 15.27 -10.90 -18.24
CA ARG A 66 16.19 -11.76 -19.00
C ARG A 66 17.18 -10.94 -19.82
N ALA A 67 16.73 -9.87 -20.47
CA ALA A 67 17.63 -8.97 -21.22
C ALA A 67 18.65 -8.29 -20.29
N ILE A 68 18.19 -7.77 -19.15
CA ILE A 68 19.08 -7.13 -18.15
C ILE A 68 20.08 -8.14 -17.59
N GLN A 69 19.66 -9.36 -17.26
CA GLN A 69 20.54 -10.41 -16.75
C GLN A 69 21.59 -10.82 -17.78
N HIS A 70 21.20 -10.91 -19.06
CA HIS A 70 22.12 -11.21 -20.15
C HIS A 70 23.20 -10.13 -20.27
N ASP A 71 22.79 -8.85 -20.32
CA ASP A 71 23.71 -7.73 -20.45
C ASP A 71 24.62 -7.58 -19.22
N TYR A 72 24.07 -7.82 -18.01
CA TYR A 72 24.83 -7.83 -16.77
C TYR A 72 25.90 -8.92 -16.75
N LEU A 73 25.55 -10.15 -17.12
CA LEU A 73 26.50 -11.26 -17.20
C LEU A 73 27.56 -11.02 -18.29
N GLN A 74 27.15 -10.50 -19.44
CA GLN A 74 28.08 -10.15 -20.52
C GLN A 74 29.07 -9.07 -20.09
N ALA A 75 28.62 -8.05 -19.36
CA ALA A 75 29.49 -7.00 -18.83
C ALA A 75 30.43 -7.55 -17.75
N ALA A 76 29.90 -8.35 -16.82
CA ALA A 76 30.69 -8.92 -15.72
C ALA A 76 31.81 -9.85 -16.24
N LEU A 77 31.53 -10.66 -17.27
CA LEU A 77 32.53 -11.55 -17.89
C LEU A 77 33.61 -10.80 -18.69
N ARG A 78 33.37 -9.55 -19.08
CA ARG A 78 34.36 -8.71 -19.78
C ARG A 78 35.28 -7.94 -18.83
N GLN A 79 35.04 -8.02 -17.53
CA GLN A 79 35.78 -7.23 -16.55
C GLN A 79 37.13 -7.86 -16.21
N GLU A 80 38.11 -7.03 -15.89
CA GLU A 80 39.48 -7.46 -15.60
C GLU A 80 39.58 -8.31 -14.32
N VAL A 81 40.66 -9.09 -14.20
CA VAL A 81 40.91 -9.95 -13.03
C VAL A 81 41.02 -9.12 -11.75
N GLY A 82 41.58 -7.90 -11.83
CA GLY A 82 41.68 -6.99 -10.68
C GLY A 82 40.34 -6.53 -10.09
N PHE A 83 39.25 -6.56 -10.86
CA PHE A 83 37.90 -6.31 -10.36
C PHE A 83 37.35 -7.51 -9.56
N HIS A 84 37.69 -8.72 -9.99
CA HIS A 84 37.28 -9.95 -9.32
C HIS A 84 38.04 -10.17 -7.99
N ASP A 85 39.27 -9.67 -7.89
CA ASP A 85 40.10 -9.74 -6.67
C ASP A 85 39.68 -8.75 -5.57
N GLN A 86 38.81 -7.76 -5.85
CA GLN A 86 38.36 -6.76 -4.87
C GLN A 86 37.38 -7.32 -3.81
N GLY A 87 37.11 -8.63 -3.80
CA GLY A 87 36.37 -9.28 -2.72
C GLY A 87 34.88 -8.94 -2.71
N VAL A 88 34.25 -8.81 -3.88
CA VAL A 88 32.78 -8.73 -3.95
C VAL A 88 32.20 -10.06 -3.44
N SER A 89 31.64 -10.04 -2.24
CA SER A 89 31.06 -11.23 -1.59
C SER A 89 29.82 -11.70 -2.34
N GLY A 90 29.81 -12.97 -2.75
CA GLY A 90 28.70 -13.62 -3.47
C GLY A 90 28.97 -13.81 -4.96
N SER A 91 28.60 -14.99 -5.49
CA SER A 91 28.76 -15.29 -6.92
C SER A 91 28.03 -14.25 -7.78
N ILE A 92 28.71 -13.75 -8.82
CA ILE A 92 28.12 -12.81 -9.82
C ILE A 92 26.81 -13.37 -10.39
N SER A 93 26.73 -14.70 -10.57
CA SER A 93 25.51 -15.39 -11.02
C SER A 93 24.36 -15.29 -10.02
N THR A 94 24.66 -15.38 -8.73
CA THR A 94 23.66 -15.27 -7.65
C THR A 94 23.16 -13.84 -7.56
N GLN A 95 24.06 -12.86 -7.61
CA GLN A 95 23.67 -11.44 -7.60
C GLN A 95 22.82 -11.07 -8.83
N ALA A 96 23.17 -11.56 -10.02
CA ALA A 96 22.38 -11.36 -11.23
C ALA A 96 20.96 -11.94 -11.08
N THR A 97 20.85 -13.11 -10.43
CA THR A 97 19.58 -13.79 -10.22
C THR A 97 18.72 -13.08 -9.18
N GLU A 98 19.28 -12.76 -8.02
CA GLU A 98 18.58 -12.07 -6.92
C GLU A 98 18.14 -10.66 -7.33
N ASN A 99 19.04 -9.88 -7.94
CA ASN A 99 18.70 -8.55 -8.45
C ASN A 99 17.66 -8.62 -9.57
N GLY A 100 17.76 -9.62 -10.45
CA GLY A 100 16.76 -9.88 -11.49
C GLY A 100 15.38 -10.18 -10.92
N LEU A 101 15.28 -11.01 -9.88
CA LEU A 101 14.02 -11.32 -9.18
C LEU A 101 13.42 -10.08 -8.48
N MET A 102 14.25 -9.24 -7.87
CA MET A 102 13.80 -7.97 -7.29
C MET A 102 13.25 -7.02 -8.35
N ILE A 103 13.93 -6.89 -9.49
CA ILE A 103 13.44 -6.08 -10.62
C ILE A 103 12.15 -6.67 -11.18
N GLN A 104 12.08 -7.99 -11.32
CA GLN A 104 10.90 -8.68 -11.82
C GLN A 104 9.67 -8.38 -10.96
N SER A 105 9.77 -8.60 -9.65
CA SER A 105 8.67 -8.35 -8.71
C SER A 105 8.27 -6.86 -8.67
N GLY A 106 9.25 -5.95 -8.82
CA GLY A 106 8.98 -4.53 -8.98
C GLY A 106 8.14 -4.20 -10.21
N ILE A 107 8.47 -4.79 -11.36
CA ILE A 107 7.82 -4.49 -12.64
C ILE A 107 6.49 -5.22 -12.81
N SER A 108 6.43 -6.51 -12.50
CA SER A 108 5.20 -7.29 -12.71
C SER A 108 4.10 -6.91 -11.73
N GLU A 109 4.45 -6.66 -10.47
CA GLU A 109 3.46 -6.43 -9.41
C GLU A 109 3.31 -4.94 -9.08
N LYS A 110 4.40 -4.24 -8.75
CA LYS A 110 4.30 -2.86 -8.25
C LYS A 110 3.94 -1.86 -9.33
N LEU A 111 4.59 -1.92 -10.49
CA LEU A 111 4.28 -1.01 -11.60
C LEU A 111 2.83 -1.18 -12.05
N GLY A 112 2.38 -2.43 -12.13
CA GLY A 112 1.01 -2.73 -12.48
C GLY A 112 -0.01 -2.13 -11.49
N LEU A 113 0.22 -2.33 -10.19
CA LEU A 113 -0.63 -1.75 -9.16
C LEU A 113 -0.64 -0.22 -9.21
N VAL A 114 0.49 0.42 -9.53
CA VAL A 114 0.58 1.89 -9.65
C VAL A 114 -0.27 2.40 -10.82
N VAL A 115 -0.12 1.81 -12.01
CA VAL A 115 -0.90 2.21 -13.20
C VAL A 115 -2.39 1.99 -12.96
N GLN A 116 -2.77 0.85 -12.38
CA GLN A 116 -4.16 0.57 -12.01
C GLN A 116 -4.68 1.60 -11.00
N SER A 117 -3.90 1.92 -9.97
CA SER A 117 -4.30 2.86 -8.91
C SER A 117 -4.47 4.28 -9.46
N ILE A 118 -3.55 4.75 -10.32
CA ILE A 118 -3.66 6.07 -10.97
C ILE A 118 -4.88 6.11 -11.88
N THR A 119 -5.09 5.09 -12.70
CA THR A 119 -6.24 5.02 -13.61
C THR A 119 -7.56 5.02 -12.83
N THR A 120 -7.63 4.23 -11.77
CA THR A 120 -8.81 4.16 -10.89
C THR A 120 -9.04 5.48 -10.18
N PHE A 121 -7.98 6.13 -9.69
CA PHE A 121 -8.05 7.42 -9.03
C PHE A 121 -8.59 8.49 -9.98
N VAL A 122 -8.04 8.61 -11.19
CA VAL A 122 -8.51 9.57 -12.20
C VAL A 122 -9.97 9.29 -12.59
N ALA A 123 -10.31 8.03 -12.87
CA ALA A 123 -11.68 7.66 -13.23
C ALA A 123 -12.68 7.95 -12.10
N ALA A 124 -12.34 7.63 -10.85
CA ALA A 124 -13.18 7.90 -9.69
C ALA A 124 -13.37 9.41 -9.48
N PHE A 125 -12.31 10.20 -9.65
CA PHE A 125 -12.37 11.66 -9.54
C PHE A 125 -13.28 12.26 -10.60
N VAL A 126 -13.14 11.84 -11.87
CA VAL A 126 -14.00 12.30 -12.97
C VAL A 126 -15.47 11.95 -12.70
N ILE A 127 -15.77 10.70 -12.31
CA ILE A 127 -17.15 10.28 -12.00
C ILE A 127 -17.72 11.09 -10.83
N ALA A 128 -16.94 11.33 -9.78
CA ALA A 128 -17.38 12.10 -8.62
C ALA A 128 -17.73 13.55 -8.99
N PHE A 129 -16.86 14.21 -9.77
CA PHE A 129 -17.09 15.59 -10.23
C PHE A 129 -18.31 15.73 -11.15
N VAL A 130 -18.53 14.73 -12.02
CA VAL A 130 -19.71 14.70 -12.91
C VAL A 130 -21.00 14.49 -12.11
N ALA A 131 -20.97 13.65 -11.07
CA ALA A 131 -22.15 13.37 -10.26
C ALA A 131 -22.56 14.59 -9.42
N GLN A 132 -21.69 15.08 -8.54
CA GLN A 132 -22.00 16.20 -7.63
C GLN A 132 -20.74 16.98 -7.24
N TRP A 133 -20.38 17.97 -8.06
CA TRP A 133 -19.17 18.77 -7.86
C TRP A 133 -19.07 19.44 -6.47
N LYS A 134 -20.20 19.86 -5.88
CA LYS A 134 -20.22 20.52 -4.56
C LYS A 134 -19.78 19.58 -3.43
N LEU A 135 -20.23 18.32 -3.45
CA LEU A 135 -19.83 17.31 -2.45
C LEU A 135 -18.40 16.84 -2.67
N THR A 136 -18.00 16.66 -3.93
CA THR A 136 -16.63 16.26 -4.25
C THR A 136 -15.62 17.29 -3.77
N LEU A 137 -15.92 18.59 -3.88
CA LEU A 137 -15.01 19.65 -3.43
C LEU A 137 -14.74 19.60 -1.91
N ILE A 138 -15.75 19.27 -1.11
CA ILE A 138 -15.63 19.08 0.34
C ILE A 138 -14.72 17.89 0.64
N LEU A 139 -14.91 16.76 -0.07
CA LEU A 139 -14.08 15.57 0.10
C LEU A 139 -12.62 15.82 -0.35
N VAL A 140 -12.44 16.59 -1.42
CA VAL A 140 -11.11 16.96 -1.92
C VAL A 140 -10.34 17.78 -0.89
N CYS A 141 -11.00 18.63 -0.08
CA CYS A 141 -10.36 19.38 1.01
C CYS A 141 -9.79 18.49 2.13
N ILE A 142 -10.26 17.25 2.29
CA ILE A 142 -9.71 16.27 3.26
C ILE A 142 -8.31 15.84 2.83
N ILE A 143 -8.05 15.76 1.52
CA ILE A 143 -6.75 15.32 0.96
C ILE A 143 -5.60 16.28 1.37
N PRO A 144 -5.63 17.59 1.12
CA PRO A 144 -4.58 18.50 1.56
C PRO A 144 -4.50 18.58 3.10
N ALA A 145 -5.63 18.48 3.82
CA ALA A 145 -5.61 18.44 5.28
C ALA A 145 -4.84 17.22 5.82
N SER A 146 -5.06 16.05 5.23
CA SER A 146 -4.30 14.84 5.55
C SER A 146 -2.82 14.94 5.18
N ILE A 147 -2.51 15.53 4.01
CA ILE A 147 -1.12 15.78 3.59
C ILE A 147 -0.41 16.72 4.57
N LEU A 148 -1.09 17.76 5.08
CA LEU A 148 -0.52 18.68 6.06
C LEU A 148 -0.23 18.00 7.40
N LEU A 149 -1.12 17.12 7.89
CA LEU A 149 -0.89 16.33 9.09
C LEU A 149 0.30 15.37 8.93
N VAL A 150 0.33 14.63 7.81
CA VAL A 150 1.42 13.69 7.53
C VAL A 150 2.73 14.43 7.31
N ARG A 151 2.74 15.59 6.65
CA ARG A 151 3.96 16.37 6.42
C ARG A 151 4.45 17.06 7.69
N GLY A 152 3.54 17.49 8.56
CA GLY A 152 3.87 18.06 9.87
C GLY A 152 4.46 17.03 10.85
N GLY A 153 4.00 15.77 10.79
CA GLY A 153 4.52 14.69 11.62
C GLY A 153 5.65 13.85 10.98
N GLY A 154 5.67 13.75 9.66
CA GLY A 154 6.54 12.85 8.90
C GLY A 154 8.01 13.28 8.86
N THR A 155 8.30 14.57 9.01
CA THR A 155 9.68 15.04 9.22
C THR A 155 10.25 14.51 10.54
N TYR A 156 9.43 14.39 11.58
CA TYR A 156 9.86 13.84 12.86
C TYR A 156 10.01 12.31 12.81
N ASP A 157 9.09 11.58 12.17
CA ASP A 157 9.15 10.11 12.09
C ASP A 157 10.31 9.61 11.22
N THR A 158 10.67 10.31 10.13
CA THR A 158 11.78 9.92 9.24
C THR A 158 13.16 10.13 9.87
N ILE A 159 13.36 11.22 10.62
CA ILE A 159 14.61 11.48 11.35
C ILE A 159 14.78 10.46 12.48
N ASN A 160 13.72 10.22 13.26
CA ASN A 160 13.76 9.29 14.38
C ASN A 160 13.90 7.83 13.92
N ASN A 161 13.39 7.48 12.73
CA ASN A 161 13.62 6.16 12.12
C ASN A 161 15.10 5.88 11.92
N ARG A 162 15.84 6.83 11.34
CA ARG A 162 17.27 6.65 11.04
C ARG A 162 18.08 6.43 12.31
N GLU A 163 17.77 7.16 13.39
CA GLU A 163 18.45 6.98 14.68
C GLU A 163 18.13 5.64 15.33
N VAL A 164 16.86 5.23 15.35
CA VAL A 164 16.45 3.91 15.85
C VAL A 164 17.15 2.80 15.05
N PHE A 165 17.13 2.88 13.72
CA PHE A 165 17.79 1.90 12.85
C PHE A 165 19.30 1.87 13.07
N LYS A 166 19.95 3.01 13.31
CA LYS A 166 21.38 3.06 13.61
C LYS A 166 21.71 2.34 14.91
N VAL A 167 20.97 2.60 15.99
CA VAL A 167 21.18 1.91 17.29
C VAL A 167 20.91 0.41 17.16
N TYR A 168 19.89 0.00 16.39
CA TYR A 168 19.65 -1.41 16.09
C TYR A 168 20.78 -2.05 15.28
N SER A 169 21.32 -1.35 14.28
CA SER A 169 22.46 -1.81 13.50
C SER A 169 23.70 -1.98 14.37
N ASP A 170 24.01 -1.00 15.23
CA ASP A 170 25.15 -1.07 16.15
C ASP A 170 25.00 -2.24 17.14
N ALA A 171 23.78 -2.49 17.64
CA ALA A 171 23.48 -3.62 18.51
C ALA A 171 23.66 -4.97 17.78
N ALA A 172 23.21 -5.05 16.53
CA ALA A 172 23.34 -6.25 15.68
C ALA A 172 24.81 -6.54 15.37
N SER A 173 25.58 -5.54 14.92
CA SER A 173 27.02 -5.69 14.68
C SER A 173 27.78 -6.06 15.95
N TYR A 174 27.40 -5.50 17.10
CA TYR A 174 28.00 -5.89 18.39
C TYR A 174 27.70 -7.35 18.73
N ALA A 175 26.45 -7.80 18.57
CA ALA A 175 26.06 -9.20 18.78
C ALA A 175 26.83 -10.15 17.84
N GLU A 176 26.95 -9.79 16.56
CA GLU A 176 27.69 -10.57 15.57
C GLU A 176 29.16 -10.76 15.97
N ASN A 177 29.83 -9.69 16.41
CA ASN A 177 31.20 -9.74 16.90
C ASN A 177 31.36 -10.68 18.12
N ILE A 178 30.39 -10.68 19.04
CA ILE A 178 30.40 -11.56 20.21
C ILE A 178 30.20 -13.01 19.80
N LEU A 179 29.29 -13.28 18.88
CA LEU A 179 28.98 -14.62 18.40
C LEU A 179 30.18 -15.21 17.65
N SER A 180 30.82 -14.42 16.79
CA SER A 180 32.05 -14.83 16.09
C SER A 180 33.23 -15.08 17.05
N ALA A 181 33.31 -14.33 18.16
CA ALA A 181 34.35 -14.50 19.19
C ALA A 181 33.92 -15.35 20.40
N MET A 182 32.87 -16.18 20.28
CA MET A 182 32.23 -16.85 21.43
C MET A 182 33.21 -17.74 22.23
N ARG A 183 34.16 -18.40 21.55
CA ARG A 183 35.18 -19.22 22.22
C ARG A 183 36.06 -18.37 23.15
N SER A 184 36.45 -17.17 22.71
CA SER A 184 37.24 -16.22 23.51
C SER A 184 36.42 -15.66 24.66
N VAL A 185 35.15 -15.30 24.42
CA VAL A 185 34.25 -14.80 25.47
C VAL A 185 34.08 -15.82 26.60
N LYS A 186 33.96 -17.11 26.25
CA LYS A 186 33.86 -18.21 27.22
C LYS A 186 35.18 -18.47 27.94
N ALA A 187 36.31 -18.42 27.23
CA ALA A 187 37.65 -18.62 27.81
C ALA A 187 38.02 -17.57 28.86
N PHE A 188 37.61 -16.31 28.66
CA PHE A 188 37.84 -15.21 29.61
C PHE A 188 36.68 -14.95 30.58
N ASN A 189 35.64 -15.80 30.58
CA ASN A 189 34.43 -15.67 31.40
C ASN A 189 33.76 -14.28 31.31
N LEU A 190 33.77 -13.67 30.12
CA LEU A 190 33.29 -12.29 29.88
C LEU A 190 31.78 -12.19 29.65
N GLN A 191 31.04 -13.29 29.72
CA GLN A 191 29.64 -13.38 29.32
C GLN A 191 28.75 -12.33 30.01
N SER A 192 28.92 -12.11 31.32
CA SER A 192 28.16 -11.11 32.07
C SER A 192 28.41 -9.68 31.60
N ARG A 193 29.68 -9.31 31.37
CA ARG A 193 30.08 -7.97 30.89
C ARG A 193 29.54 -7.71 29.48
N THR A 194 29.65 -8.72 28.62
CA THR A 194 29.22 -8.66 27.23
C THR A 194 27.70 -8.52 27.12
N LEU A 195 26.96 -9.27 27.94
CA LEU A 195 25.50 -9.19 28.04
C LEU A 195 25.04 -7.84 28.58
N ALA A 196 25.72 -7.28 29.59
CA ALA A 196 25.40 -5.96 30.14
C ALA A 196 25.53 -4.86 29.07
N ARG A 197 26.57 -4.93 28.24
CA ARG A 197 26.77 -4.00 27.11
C ARG A 197 25.70 -4.16 26.02
N TYR A 198 25.29 -5.39 25.71
CA TYR A 198 24.19 -5.61 24.77
C TYR A 198 22.86 -5.06 25.32
N LYS A 199 22.60 -5.27 26.62
CA LYS A 199 21.43 -4.72 27.32
C LYS A 199 21.38 -3.20 27.27
N SER A 200 22.51 -2.49 27.35
CA SER A 200 22.52 -1.03 27.19
C SER A 200 22.11 -0.56 25.79
N TYR A 201 22.48 -1.28 24.73
CA TYR A 201 22.01 -0.97 23.38
C TYR A 201 20.50 -1.18 23.25
N LEU A 202 19.98 -2.27 23.82
CA LEU A 202 18.53 -2.54 23.83
C LEU A 202 17.73 -1.52 24.64
N ASP A 203 18.24 -1.06 25.78
CA ASP A 203 17.57 -0.03 26.58
C ASP A 203 17.50 1.32 25.84
N MET A 204 18.59 1.69 25.14
CA MET A 204 18.62 2.86 24.28
C MET A 204 17.64 2.74 23.10
N ALA A 205 17.63 1.59 22.42
CA ALA A 205 16.69 1.32 21.33
C ALA A 205 15.23 1.35 21.80
N SER A 206 14.95 0.80 22.99
CA SER A 206 13.61 0.79 23.59
C SER A 206 13.11 2.20 23.91
N LYS A 207 13.97 3.05 24.49
CA LYS A 207 13.62 4.46 24.79
C LYS A 207 13.32 5.24 23.52
N LEU A 208 14.19 5.17 22.52
CA LEU A 208 13.99 5.82 21.21
C LEU A 208 12.75 5.29 20.49
N GLY A 209 12.51 3.97 20.55
CA GLY A 209 11.33 3.32 19.97
C GLY A 209 10.03 3.73 20.65
N ASN A 210 10.03 3.91 21.99
CA ASN A 210 8.85 4.32 22.74
C ASN A 210 8.45 5.77 22.43
N GLU A 211 9.42 6.69 22.37
CA GLU A 211 9.19 8.08 21.96
C GLU A 211 8.66 8.17 20.53
N ARG A 212 9.18 7.33 19.62
CA ARG A 212 8.64 7.19 18.27
C ARG A 212 7.20 6.71 18.28
N SER A 213 6.91 5.63 19.01
CA SER A 213 5.58 5.00 19.03
C SER A 213 4.49 5.99 19.43
N LYS A 214 4.75 6.84 20.42
CA LYS A 214 3.83 7.93 20.83
C LYS A 214 3.59 8.91 19.69
N THR A 215 4.65 9.37 19.04
CA THR A 215 4.57 10.34 17.94
C THR A 215 3.83 9.75 16.73
N SER A 216 4.17 8.54 16.32
CA SER A 216 3.47 7.83 15.23
C SER A 216 2.01 7.59 15.58
N GLY A 217 1.70 7.21 16.82
CA GLY A 217 0.33 7.01 17.30
C GLY A 217 -0.54 8.26 17.18
N ILE A 218 -0.01 9.44 17.53
CA ILE A 218 -0.71 10.72 17.38
C ILE A 218 -0.97 11.04 15.91
N ILE A 219 0.02 10.81 15.03
CA ILE A 219 -0.13 11.07 13.57
C ILE A 219 -1.22 10.16 12.97
N PHE A 220 -1.17 8.86 13.25
CA PHE A 220 -2.18 7.93 12.76
C PHE A 220 -3.57 8.24 13.35
N GLY A 221 -3.66 8.54 14.64
CA GLY A 221 -4.91 8.95 15.29
C GLY A 221 -5.50 10.21 14.65
N GLY A 222 -4.68 11.24 14.42
CA GLY A 222 -5.08 12.47 13.73
C GLY A 222 -5.53 12.23 12.29
N GLN A 223 -4.83 11.36 11.56
CA GLN A 223 -5.19 10.96 10.20
C GLN A 223 -6.59 10.32 10.16
N TYR A 224 -6.86 9.33 11.02
CA TYR A 224 -8.17 8.69 11.08
C TYR A 224 -9.26 9.67 11.52
N PHE A 225 -8.97 10.55 12.49
CA PHE A 225 -9.90 11.58 12.93
C PHE A 225 -10.33 12.49 11.77
N VAL A 226 -9.38 12.99 10.97
CA VAL A 226 -9.67 13.85 9.82
C VAL A 226 -10.50 13.13 8.76
N VAL A 227 -10.21 11.85 8.49
CA VAL A 227 -11.01 11.04 7.56
C VAL A 227 -12.44 10.88 8.06
N PHE A 228 -12.64 10.46 9.32
CA PHE A 228 -13.99 10.26 9.86
C PHE A 228 -14.78 11.56 10.01
N ALA A 229 -14.14 12.63 10.47
CA ALA A 229 -14.77 13.96 10.54
C ALA A 229 -15.17 14.45 9.15
N GLY A 230 -14.30 14.26 8.15
CA GLY A 230 -14.58 14.60 6.76
C GLY A 230 -15.73 13.78 6.16
N MET A 231 -15.80 12.48 6.44
CA MET A 231 -16.95 11.65 6.06
C MET A 231 -18.23 12.12 6.76
N GLY A 232 -18.18 12.46 8.05
CA GLY A 232 -19.33 13.01 8.78
C GLY A 232 -19.85 14.31 8.18
N LEU A 233 -18.96 15.23 7.81
CA LEU A 233 -19.31 16.47 7.13
C LEU A 233 -19.91 16.21 5.73
N ALA A 234 -19.34 15.27 4.98
CA ALA A 234 -19.87 14.89 3.68
C ALA A 234 -21.30 14.31 3.78
N PHE A 235 -21.57 13.48 4.79
CA PHE A 235 -22.91 12.95 5.05
C PHE A 235 -23.90 14.04 5.49
N TRP A 236 -23.50 14.94 6.40
CA TRP A 236 -24.36 16.04 6.85
C TRP A 236 -24.74 16.97 5.69
N GLN A 237 -23.78 17.30 4.84
CA GLN A 237 -24.05 18.12 3.66
C GLN A 237 -24.85 17.36 2.60
N GLY A 238 -24.58 16.06 2.40
CA GLY A 238 -25.37 15.21 1.52
C GLY A 238 -26.85 15.19 1.92
N PHE A 239 -27.14 14.98 3.20
CA PHE A 239 -28.52 15.03 3.71
C PHE A 239 -29.16 16.41 3.53
N SER A 240 -28.40 17.48 3.78
CA SER A 240 -28.87 18.85 3.59
C SER A 240 -29.17 19.19 2.13
N MET A 241 -28.43 18.62 1.17
CA MET A 241 -28.68 18.80 -0.27
C MET A 241 -29.92 18.04 -0.74
N ILE A 242 -30.13 16.82 -0.23
CA ILE A 242 -31.35 16.04 -0.50
C ILE A 242 -32.58 16.78 0.01
N SER A 243 -32.51 17.35 1.23
CA SER A 243 -33.60 18.15 1.78
C SER A 243 -33.94 19.42 0.98
N ARG A 244 -33.00 19.91 0.16
CA ARG A 244 -33.19 21.09 -0.72
C ARG A 244 -33.63 20.71 -2.14
N GLY A 245 -33.71 19.41 -2.45
CA GLY A 245 -34.01 18.91 -3.80
C GLY A 245 -32.89 19.17 -4.82
N GLU A 246 -31.68 19.54 -4.37
CA GLU A 246 -30.53 19.81 -5.26
C GLU A 246 -29.77 18.52 -5.65
N ALA A 247 -29.98 17.43 -4.91
CA ALA A 247 -29.37 16.13 -5.16
C ALA A 247 -30.44 15.03 -5.07
N ASP A 248 -30.45 14.14 -6.06
CA ASP A 248 -31.24 12.91 -6.02
C ASP A 248 -30.58 11.92 -5.04
N LEU A 249 -31.34 10.98 -4.49
CA LEU A 249 -30.87 9.98 -3.50
C LEU A 249 -29.94 8.89 -4.12
N GLY A 250 -29.29 9.17 -5.25
CA GLY A 250 -28.47 8.20 -6.01
C GLY A 250 -27.30 8.81 -6.74
#